data_AF-A0AAW4N831-F1
#
_entry.id   AF-A0AAW4N831-F1
#
_cell.length_a   1.000
_cell.length_b   1.000
_cell.length_c   1.000
_cell.angle_alpha   90.00
_cell.angle_beta   90.00
_cell.angle_gamma   90.00
#
_symmetry.space_group_name_H-M   'P 1'
#
loop_
_entity.id
_entity.type
_entity.pdbx_description
1 polymer ?
#
loop_
_entity_poly.entity_id
_entity_poly.type
_entity_poly.pdbx_seq_one_letter_code
_entity_poly.pdbx_strand_id
1 'polypeptide(L)'
;EGKKELFKGLAIEQMEKEWTAYPVIHLDLSCGKYYSLENTYSILNGILEVEEKKYGLKVNPIDEKSFGGRLKNILLAATAQTGKQVVVLIDEYDAPMHDSVSDEELQKTIRNIMRDFFSPLKQQEGNIRFV
;
A
#
# COMPACT_ATOMS: atom_id res chain seq x y z
N GLU A 1 -4.14 -11.12 5.52
CA GLU A 1 -4.50 -11.14 6.95
C GLU A 1 -4.13 -12.49 7.56
N GLY A 2 -3.78 -12.52 8.85
CA GLY A 2 -3.25 -13.71 9.52
C GLY A 2 -4.29 -14.81 9.68
N LYS A 3 -4.06 -15.94 9.00
CA LYS A 3 -4.94 -17.13 9.00
C LYS A 3 -4.43 -18.20 9.96
N LYS A 4 -4.99 -18.25 11.17
CA LYS A 4 -4.57 -19.20 12.23
C LYS A 4 -4.67 -20.65 11.76
N GLU A 5 -5.67 -20.93 10.93
CA GLU A 5 -5.97 -22.25 10.39
C GLU A 5 -4.83 -22.85 9.54
N LEU A 6 -3.98 -22.01 8.94
CA LEU A 6 -2.83 -22.47 8.15
C LEU A 6 -1.71 -23.07 9.01
N PHE A 7 -1.73 -22.83 10.31
CA PHE A 7 -0.67 -23.24 11.24
C PHE A 7 -1.06 -24.44 12.11
N LYS A 8 -2.23 -25.03 11.88
CA LYS A 8 -2.74 -26.17 12.65
C LYS A 8 -1.79 -27.37 12.57
N GLY A 9 -1.34 -27.87 13.73
CA GLY A 9 -0.42 -29.00 13.85
C GLY A 9 1.07 -28.65 13.76
N LEU A 10 1.42 -27.37 13.63
CA LEU A 10 2.81 -26.91 13.68
C LEU A 10 3.20 -26.49 15.09
N ALA A 11 4.49 -26.58 15.43
CA ALA A 11 4.99 -26.17 16.75
C ALA A 11 4.62 -24.71 17.10
N ILE A 12 4.55 -23.83 16.10
CA ILE A 12 4.18 -22.42 16.24
C ILE A 12 2.75 -22.23 16.77
N GLU A 13 1.83 -23.18 16.53
CA GLU A 13 0.47 -23.16 17.06
C GLU A 13 0.45 -23.15 18.60
N GLN A 14 1.39 -23.86 19.23
CA GLN A 14 1.49 -23.95 20.68
C GLN A 14 2.32 -22.82 21.30
N MET A 15 3.10 -22.10 20.47
CA MET A 15 3.98 -21.01 20.91
C MET A 15 3.25 -19.66 20.87
N GLU A 16 2.36 -19.44 19.89
CA GLU A 16 1.59 -18.21 19.75
C GLU A 16 0.38 -18.21 20.69
N LYS A 17 0.52 -17.58 21.86
CA LYS A 17 -0.52 -17.56 22.90
C LYS A 17 -1.64 -16.55 22.62
N GLU A 18 -1.37 -15.48 21.87
CA GLU A 18 -2.36 -14.47 21.48
C GLU A 18 -2.31 -14.23 19.96
N TRP A 19 -3.20 -14.90 19.22
CA TRP A 19 -3.33 -14.69 17.77
C TRP A 19 -3.99 -13.34 17.48
N THR A 20 -3.19 -12.28 17.41
CA THR A 20 -3.69 -10.93 17.08
C THR A 20 -3.61 -10.71 15.58
N ALA A 21 -4.77 -10.67 14.90
CA ALA A 21 -4.84 -10.26 13.51
C ALA A 21 -4.67 -8.73 13.41
N TYR A 22 -3.78 -8.30 12.51
CA TYR A 22 -3.60 -6.89 12.15
C TYR A 22 -4.18 -6.64 10.74
N PRO A 23 -4.81 -5.48 10.49
CA PRO A 23 -5.16 -5.09 9.14
C PRO A 23 -3.89 -4.99 8.29
N VAL A 24 -3.97 -5.55 7.09
CA VAL A 24 -2.90 -5.48 6.09
C VAL A 24 -3.39 -4.68 4.91
N ILE A 25 -2.59 -3.69 4.50
CA ILE A 25 -2.69 -3.00 3.20
C ILE A 25 -1.58 -3.58 2.33
N HIS A 26 -1.95 -4.11 1.15
CA HIS A 26 -1.00 -4.70 0.23
C HIS A 26 -0.87 -3.83 -1.02
N LEU A 27 0.30 -3.24 -1.20
CA LEU A 27 0.64 -2.40 -2.35
C LEU A 27 1.50 -3.23 -3.31
N ASP A 28 0.84 -3.85 -4.29
CA ASP A 28 1.49 -4.65 -5.32
C ASP A 28 1.80 -3.80 -6.55
N LEU A 29 3.06 -3.41 -6.74
CA LEU A 29 3.50 -2.61 -7.89
C LEU A 29 3.80 -3.46 -9.14
N SER A 30 3.61 -4.79 -9.09
CA SER A 30 3.85 -5.68 -10.24
C SER A 30 2.72 -5.67 -11.28
N CYS A 31 1.62 -4.98 -11.00
CA CYS A 31 0.37 -4.99 -11.78
C CYS A 31 0.48 -4.40 -13.19
N GLY A 32 1.62 -3.84 -13.58
CA GLY A 32 1.83 -3.26 -14.90
C GLY A 32 3.24 -2.76 -15.12
N LYS A 33 3.44 -2.05 -16.24
CA LYS A 33 4.73 -1.47 -16.63
C LYS A 33 4.71 0.04 -16.60
N TYR A 34 5.75 0.64 -16.03
CA TYR A 34 5.88 2.09 -15.80
C TYR A 34 6.64 2.81 -16.94
N TYR A 35 6.14 2.70 -18.17
CA TYR A 35 6.75 3.31 -19.36
C TYR A 35 6.16 4.68 -19.74
N SER A 36 5.16 5.17 -19.02
CA SER A 36 4.58 6.50 -19.21
C SER A 36 3.90 7.02 -17.94
N LEU A 37 3.64 8.33 -17.88
CA LEU A 37 2.90 8.93 -16.76
C LEU A 37 1.45 8.46 -16.69
N GLU A 38 0.80 8.31 -17.84
CA GLU A 38 -0.57 7.80 -17.92
C GLU A 38 -0.68 6.39 -17.33
N ASN A 39 0.22 5.50 -17.74
CA ASN A 39 0.27 4.14 -17.18
C ASN A 39 0.57 4.16 -15.68
N THR A 40 1.52 4.98 -15.24
CA THR A 40 1.85 5.13 -13.82
C THR A 40 0.62 5.53 -13.01
N TYR A 41 -0.14 6.52 -13.49
CA TYR A 41 -1.37 6.94 -12.82
C TYR A 41 -2.44 5.86 -12.82
N SER A 42 -2.64 5.17 -13.94
CA SER A 42 -3.60 4.07 -14.02
C SER A 42 -3.28 2.95 -13.03
N ILE A 43 -1.99 2.57 -12.90
CA ILE A 43 -1.56 1.52 -11.98
C ILE A 43 -1.79 1.96 -10.53
N LEU A 44 -1.33 3.16 -10.14
CA LEU A 44 -1.51 3.67 -8.77
C LEU A 44 -2.99 3.84 -8.41
N ASN A 45 -3.81 4.30 -9.35
CA ASN A 45 -5.27 4.37 -9.19
C ASN A 45 -5.85 2.99 -8.88
N GLY A 46 -5.50 1.98 -9.67
CA GLY A 46 -6.01 0.62 -9.51
C GLY A 46 -5.64 0.00 -8.15
N ILE A 47 -4.38 0.18 -7.72
CA ILE A 47 -3.90 -0.30 -6.42
C ILE A 47 -4.70 0.34 -5.28
N LEU A 48 -4.85 1.67 -5.31
CA LEU A 48 -5.56 2.39 -4.26
C LEU A 48 -7.06 2.09 -4.24
N GLU A 49 -7.69 1.91 -5.40
CA GLU A 49 -9.13 1.67 -5.50
C GLU A 49 -9.54 0.35 -4.82
N VAL A 50 -8.68 -0.67 -4.86
CA VAL A 50 -8.91 -1.95 -4.16
C VAL A 50 -9.00 -1.72 -2.65
N GLU A 51 -8.04 -0.99 -2.08
CA GLU A 51 -7.99 -0.71 -0.65
C GLU A 51 -9.08 0.30 -0.22
N GLU A 52 -9.38 1.29 -1.05
CA GLU A 52 -10.47 2.24 -0.82
C GLU A 52 -11.83 1.53 -0.76
N LYS A 53 -12.08 0.60 -1.68
CA LYS A 53 -13.30 -0.24 -1.65
C LYS A 53 -13.34 -1.09 -0.39
N LYS A 54 -12.22 -1.67 0.03
CA LYS A 54 -12.11 -2.48 1.26
C LYS A 54 -12.55 -1.68 2.49
N TYR A 55 -12.18 -0.40 2.57
CA TYR A 55 -12.50 0.47 3.71
C TYR A 55 -13.68 1.43 3.48
N GLY A 56 -14.41 1.30 2.37
CA GLY A 56 -15.61 2.10 2.07
C GLY A 56 -15.33 3.58 1.78
N LEU A 57 -14.14 3.92 1.29
CA LEU A 57 -13.74 5.28 0.96
C LEU A 57 -14.25 5.69 -0.43
N LYS A 58 -14.71 6.93 -0.55
CA LYS A 58 -15.06 7.56 -1.83
C LYS A 58 -14.01 8.60 -2.18
N VAL A 59 -13.49 8.51 -3.40
CA VAL A 59 -12.50 9.47 -3.93
C VAL A 59 -13.24 10.46 -4.83
N ASN A 60 -13.05 11.75 -4.57
CA ASN A 60 -13.55 12.77 -5.49
C ASN A 60 -12.66 12.79 -6.74
N PRO A 61 -13.21 13.03 -7.94
CA PRO A 61 -12.40 13.11 -9.16
C PRO A 61 -11.24 14.12 -9.09
N ILE A 62 -11.40 15.20 -8.32
CA ILE A 62 -10.34 16.20 -8.11
C ILE A 62 -9.13 15.64 -7.34
N ASP A 63 -9.34 14.61 -6.52
CA ASP A 63 -8.34 13.99 -5.67
C ASP A 63 -7.73 12.72 -6.29
N GLU A 64 -8.13 12.35 -7.52
CA GLU A 64 -7.74 11.10 -8.16
C GLU A 64 -6.22 10.97 -8.28
N LYS A 65 -5.53 12.08 -8.59
CA LYS A 65 -4.06 12.16 -8.68
C LYS A 65 -3.35 12.43 -7.35
N SER A 66 -4.10 12.62 -6.26
CA SER A 66 -3.56 12.88 -4.92
C SER A 66 -3.20 11.56 -4.22
N PHE A 67 -2.31 10.75 -4.83
CA PHE A 67 -2.05 9.37 -4.40
C PHE A 67 -1.58 9.25 -2.94
N GLY A 68 -0.69 10.13 -2.48
CA GLY A 68 -0.28 10.15 -1.07
C GLY A 68 -1.44 10.50 -0.14
N GLY A 69 -2.27 11.48 -0.50
CA GLY A 69 -3.48 11.83 0.26
C GLY A 69 -4.47 10.67 0.37
N ARG A 70 -4.64 9.93 -0.73
CA ARG A 70 -5.49 8.73 -0.78
C ARG A 70 -4.93 7.61 0.10
N LEU A 71 -3.64 7.30 0.01
CA LEU A 71 -2.98 6.31 0.87
C LEU A 71 -3.12 6.67 2.35
N LYS A 72 -2.94 7.94 2.71
CA LYS A 72 -3.17 8.42 4.08
C LYS A 72 -4.59 8.13 4.56
N ASN A 73 -5.59 8.40 3.74
CA ASN A 73 -6.99 8.18 4.10
C ASN A 73 -7.28 6.69 4.31
N ILE A 74 -6.70 5.81 3.48
CA ILE A 74 -6.78 4.36 3.65
C ILE A 74 -6.18 3.94 5.01
N LEU A 75 -4.98 4.40 5.33
CA LEU A 75 -4.30 4.07 6.60
C LEU A 75 -5.11 4.50 7.82
N LEU A 76 -5.66 5.72 7.79
CA LEU A 76 -6.51 6.24 8.86
C LEU A 76 -7.81 5.45 8.98
N ALA A 77 -8.47 5.13 7.87
CA ALA A 77 -9.70 4.34 7.87
C ALA A 77 -9.46 2.92 8.40
N ALA A 78 -8.38 2.27 7.99
CA ALA A 78 -8.00 0.94 8.47
C ALA A 78 -7.74 0.94 9.97
N THR A 79 -7.02 1.94 10.47
CA THR A 79 -6.75 2.10 11.92
C THR A 79 -8.04 2.37 12.69
N ALA A 80 -8.89 3.27 12.20
CA ALA A 80 -10.14 3.65 12.85
C ALA A 80 -11.15 2.51 12.92
N GLN A 81 -11.27 1.71 11.85
CA GLN A 81 -12.23 0.60 11.79
C GLN A 81 -11.80 -0.61 12.61
N THR A 82 -10.49 -0.86 12.72
CA THR A 82 -9.97 -2.05 13.42
C THR A 82 -9.49 -1.76 14.84
N GLY A 83 -9.21 -0.50 15.18
CA GLY A 83 -8.57 -0.12 16.44
C GLY A 83 -7.13 -0.63 16.57
N LYS A 84 -6.50 -1.07 15.48
CA LYS A 84 -5.15 -1.65 15.45
C LYS A 84 -4.27 -0.88 14.47
N GLN A 85 -2.97 -0.90 14.76
CA GLN A 85 -1.97 -0.42 13.80
C GLN A 85 -1.99 -1.27 12.53
N VAL A 86 -1.72 -0.63 11.40
CA VAL A 86 -1.77 -1.23 10.06
C VAL A 86 -0.40 -1.75 9.65
N VAL A 87 -0.37 -2.96 9.09
CA VAL A 87 0.79 -3.50 8.41
C VAL A 87 0.71 -3.12 6.94
N VAL A 88 1.78 -2.52 6.41
CA VAL A 88 1.88 -2.16 4.99
C VAL A 88 2.90 -3.08 4.33
N LEU A 89 2.43 -3.90 3.39
CA LEU A 89 3.28 -4.73 2.55
C LEU A 89 3.40 -4.09 1.19
N ILE A 90 4.63 -3.92 0.71
CA ILE A 90 4.92 -3.32 -0.60
C ILE A 90 5.70 -4.36 -1.40
N ASP A 91 5.08 -4.90 -2.44
CA ASP A 91 5.73 -5.84 -3.35
C ASP A 91 6.25 -5.10 -4.60
N GLU A 92 7.37 -5.58 -5.15
CA GLU A 92 8.03 -5.01 -6.33
C GLU A 92 8.26 -3.47 -6.21
N TYR A 93 8.70 -3.02 -5.03
CA TYR A 93 8.82 -1.59 -4.68
C TYR A 93 9.71 -0.79 -5.65
N ASP A 94 10.63 -1.46 -6.34
CA ASP A 94 11.58 -0.90 -7.30
C ASP A 94 11.10 -0.98 -8.76
N ALA A 95 10.03 -1.72 -9.07
CA ALA A 95 9.48 -1.86 -10.42
C ALA A 95 9.29 -0.51 -11.17
N PRO A 96 8.75 0.56 -10.55
CA PRO A 96 8.63 1.85 -11.23
C PRO A 96 9.97 2.44 -11.68
N MET A 97 11.03 2.21 -10.90
CA MET A 97 12.38 2.70 -11.23
C MET A 97 13.06 1.79 -12.26
N HIS A 98 12.85 0.48 -12.15
CA HIS A 98 13.37 -0.50 -13.10
C HIS A 98 12.78 -0.31 -14.51
N ASP A 99 11.46 -0.18 -14.62
CA ASP A 99 10.77 -0.09 -15.91
C ASP A 99 11.05 1.23 -16.66
N SER A 100 11.35 2.30 -15.93
CA SER A 100 11.62 3.62 -16.52
C SER A 100 13.10 3.92 -16.72
N VAL A 101 14.00 2.97 -16.44
CA VAL A 101 15.46 3.18 -16.42
C VAL A 101 16.06 3.70 -17.74
N SER A 102 15.41 3.44 -18.87
CA SER A 102 15.86 3.88 -20.19
C SER A 102 15.53 5.35 -20.51
N ASP A 103 14.67 6.01 -19.71
CA ASP A 103 14.25 7.40 -19.91
C ASP A 103 14.43 8.19 -18.60
N GLU A 104 15.48 9.00 -18.53
CA GLU A 104 15.88 9.73 -17.32
C GLU A 104 14.83 10.77 -16.88
N GLU A 105 14.22 11.48 -17.83
CA GLU A 105 13.22 12.51 -17.54
C GLU A 105 11.92 11.89 -17.03
N LEU A 106 11.48 10.80 -17.66
CA LEU A 106 10.35 10.00 -17.19
C LEU A 106 10.64 9.42 -15.79
N GLN A 107 11.79 8.77 -15.61
CA GLN A 107 12.16 8.16 -14.33
C GLN A 107 12.22 9.20 -13.21
N LYS A 108 12.74 10.41 -13.48
CA LYS A 108 12.75 11.51 -12.51
C LYS A 108 11.34 11.93 -12.10
N THR A 109 10.42 11.97 -13.04
CA THR A 109 9.02 12.32 -12.75
C THR A 109 8.33 11.21 -11.96
N ILE A 110 8.47 9.95 -12.38
CA ILE A 110 7.94 8.79 -11.65
C ILE A 110 8.51 8.73 -10.24
N ARG A 111 9.82 8.99 -10.07
CA ARG A 111 10.46 9.04 -8.75
C ARG A 111 9.80 10.06 -7.83
N ASN A 112 9.47 11.25 -8.34
CA ASN A 112 8.78 12.26 -7.54
C ASN A 112 7.36 11.83 -7.16
N ILE A 113 6.64 11.18 -8.07
CA ILE A 113 5.31 10.60 -7.79
C ILE A 113 5.43 9.53 -6.70
N MET A 114 6.38 8.60 -6.81
CA MET A 114 6.57 7.53 -5.80
C MET A 114 6.99 8.10 -4.43
N ARG A 115 7.79 9.17 -4.41
CA ARG A 115 8.15 9.87 -3.17
C ARG A 115 6.94 10.49 -2.49
N ASP A 116 6.05 11.14 -3.25
CA ASP A 116 4.80 11.68 -2.73
C ASP A 116 3.87 10.56 -2.24
N PHE A 117 3.72 9.50 -3.04
CA PHE A 117 2.91 8.33 -2.74
C PHE A 117 3.29 7.68 -1.40
N PHE A 118 4.58 7.48 -1.13
CA PHE A 118 5.05 6.87 0.12
C PHE A 118 5.22 7.86 1.28
N SER A 119 5.14 9.17 1.03
CA SER A 119 5.28 10.19 2.09
C SER A 119 4.35 10.01 3.30
N PRO A 120 3.10 9.53 3.17
CA PRO A 120 2.22 9.30 4.30
C PRO A 120 2.72 8.22 5.24
N LEU A 121 3.49 7.23 4.76
CA LEU A 121 4.01 6.16 5.62
C LEU A 121 4.88 6.73 6.74
N LYS A 122 5.70 7.72 6.41
CA LYS A 122 6.51 8.45 7.40
C LYS A 122 5.66 9.34 8.31
N GLN A 123 4.62 9.98 7.77
CA GLN A 123 3.71 10.82 8.57
C GLN A 123 2.86 9.98 9.54
N GLN A 124 2.54 8.74 9.17
CA GLN A 124 1.63 7.84 9.89
C GLN A 124 2.38 6.76 10.69
N GLU A 125 3.66 6.97 11.04
CA GLU A 125 4.47 6.02 11.82
C GLU A 125 3.78 5.53 13.10
N GLY A 126 2.98 6.37 13.78
CA GLY A 126 2.21 5.95 14.96
C GLY A 126 1.05 4.99 14.67
N ASN A 127 0.51 5.03 13.45
CA ASN A 127 -0.61 4.20 12.99
C ASN A 127 -0.13 2.96 12.22
N ILE A 128 1.16 2.89 11.87
CA ILE A 128 1.76 1.80 11.12
C ILE A 128 2.57 0.92 12.07
N ARG A 129 2.48 -0.39 11.85
CA ARG A 129 3.37 -1.35 12.47
C ARG A 129 4.37 -1.83 11.45
N PHE A 130 5.65 -1.51 11.68
CA PHE A 130 6.75 -2.13 10.95
C PHE A 130 6.92 -3.57 11.47
N VAL A 131 7.02 -4.51 10.54
CA VAL A 131 7.26 -5.95 10.80
C VAL A 131 8.45 -6.40 9.98
#